data_AF-A0A836RHL1-F1
#
_entry.id   AF-A0A836RHL1-F1
#
_cell.length_a   1.000
_cell.length_b   1.000
_cell.length_c   1.000
_cell.angle_alpha   90.00
_cell.angle_beta   90.00
_cell.angle_gamma   90.00
#
_symmetry.space_group_name_H-M   'P 1'
#
loop_
_entity.id
_entity.type
_entity.pdbx_description
1 polymer ?
#
loop_
_entity_poly.entity_id
_entity_poly.type
_entity_poly.pdbx_seq_one_letter_code
_entity_poly.pdbx_strand_id
1 'polypeptide(L)'
;MDPDQYLGESLLEQIEKEAESEGERESDLKVAARGPLLYWMRRLEANMREPVWLRTNWRLIRPDESIEADVASSWREALRLSAHGRWRRAAEVFAGLIERLPENPALWWNKGLCLARYGRLEEAAEWVRRYAERVEDEAAAVDIEAFAISLIEAANPSMITCNRYSYRIASRTRLVERLASAPSVQKMQEPDGSHRWVLVGQPLQQGQPVGSETGDGSQLYFAIAAIRMVNDRVEIVPTVDESEEARRQFLAIVGDAIDVGSERSESFQQLTLRARFEQPLFGACTEEILIQRREIVQRYRARYEQHWAETRFNCLDGKTPREAYEEAQLRRRVRAALWLVEQRFFAMGSEPPALREQFGIDPEPSWELDGHNLKEVPPSRLPYLRLD
;
A
#
# COMPACT_ATOMS: atom_id res chain seq x y z
N MET A 1 -21.83 -32.57 9.70
CA MET A 1 -21.46 -31.83 8.48
C MET A 1 -20.30 -30.95 8.85
N ASP A 2 -19.17 -31.18 8.22
CA ASP A 2 -17.89 -30.56 8.53
C ASP A 2 -17.93 -29.06 8.16
N PRO A 3 -17.72 -28.12 9.12
CA PRO A 3 -17.70 -26.68 8.85
C PRO A 3 -16.61 -26.27 7.85
N ASP A 4 -15.60 -27.12 7.62
CA ASP A 4 -14.52 -26.86 6.67
C ASP A 4 -14.98 -26.94 5.20
N GLN A 5 -16.19 -27.43 4.90
CA GLN A 5 -16.73 -27.46 3.53
C GLN A 5 -17.29 -26.13 3.00
N TYR A 6 -17.47 -25.10 3.84
CA TYR A 6 -18.12 -23.84 3.44
C TYR A 6 -17.22 -22.59 3.46
N LEU A 7 -15.95 -22.74 3.85
CA LEU A 7 -14.96 -21.71 3.55
C LEU A 7 -14.56 -21.93 2.10
N GLY A 8 -15.02 -21.06 1.19
CA GLY A 8 -14.59 -21.10 -0.20
C GLY A 8 -13.07 -21.18 -0.27
N GLU A 9 -12.56 -22.07 -1.13
CA GLU A 9 -11.13 -22.31 -1.28
C GLU A 9 -10.40 -20.97 -1.40
N SER A 10 -9.42 -20.76 -0.53
CA SER A 10 -8.55 -19.60 -0.65
C SER A 10 -7.84 -19.65 -2.01
N LEU A 11 -7.50 -18.50 -2.58
CA LEU A 11 -6.73 -18.44 -3.84
C LEU A 11 -5.45 -19.30 -3.76
N LEU A 12 -4.88 -19.44 -2.56
CA LEU A 12 -3.77 -20.33 -2.23
C LEU A 12 -4.10 -21.82 -2.44
N GLU A 13 -5.29 -22.28 -2.03
CA GLU A 13 -5.74 -23.67 -2.20
C GLU A 13 -6.04 -24.00 -3.66
N GLN A 14 -6.51 -23.02 -4.44
CA GLN A 14 -6.69 -23.17 -5.89
C GLN A 14 -5.34 -23.31 -6.61
N ILE A 15 -4.35 -22.49 -6.24
CA ILE A 15 -3.00 -22.54 -6.81
C ILE A 15 -2.27 -23.82 -6.37
N GLU A 16 -2.41 -24.25 -5.11
CA GLU A 16 -1.85 -25.51 -4.61
C GLU A 16 -2.45 -26.72 -5.34
N LYS A 17 -3.78 -26.73 -5.58
CA LYS A 17 -4.44 -27.80 -6.36
C LYS A 17 -4.02 -27.84 -7.83
N GLU A 18 -3.86 -26.69 -8.47
CA GLU A 18 -3.36 -26.63 -9.85
C GLU A 18 -1.94 -27.21 -9.90
N ALA A 19 -1.08 -26.88 -8.93
CA ALA A 19 0.27 -27.42 -8.82
C ALA A 19 0.31 -28.93 -8.48
N GLU A 20 -0.65 -29.45 -7.73
CA GLU A 20 -0.78 -30.89 -7.42
C GLU A 20 -1.35 -31.71 -8.59
N SER A 21 -2.17 -31.09 -9.45
CA SER A 21 -2.79 -31.75 -10.60
C SER A 21 -1.81 -32.06 -11.74
N GLU A 22 -0.69 -31.33 -11.80
CA GLU A 22 0.43 -31.58 -12.72
C GLU A 22 1.42 -32.56 -12.08
N GLY A 23 1.05 -33.84 -12.07
CA GLY A 23 1.83 -34.91 -11.47
C GLY A 23 3.24 -35.08 -12.07
N GLU A 24 4.17 -35.43 -11.17
CA GLU A 24 5.54 -35.92 -11.39
C GLU A 24 6.69 -34.90 -11.49
N ARG A 25 7.04 -34.28 -10.35
CA ARG A 25 8.43 -34.14 -9.83
C ARG A 25 8.42 -33.43 -8.47
N GLU A 26 8.13 -34.19 -7.42
CA GLU A 26 7.73 -33.67 -6.10
C GLU A 26 8.80 -32.91 -5.30
N SER A 27 10.09 -32.96 -5.67
CA SER A 27 11.17 -32.24 -4.97
C SER A 27 11.55 -30.91 -5.64
N ASP A 28 11.61 -30.90 -6.98
CA ASP A 28 12.15 -29.76 -7.73
C ASP A 28 11.05 -28.75 -8.08
N LEU A 29 9.80 -29.21 -8.24
CA LEU A 29 8.63 -28.33 -8.44
C LEU A 29 8.24 -27.58 -7.17
N LYS A 30 8.48 -28.13 -5.97
CA LYS A 30 8.17 -27.42 -4.70
C LYS A 30 9.03 -26.14 -4.54
N VAL A 31 10.26 -26.13 -5.03
CA VAL A 31 11.13 -24.94 -5.04
C VAL A 31 10.77 -24.02 -6.22
N ALA A 32 10.52 -24.59 -7.40
CA ALA A 32 10.18 -23.81 -8.60
C ALA A 32 8.78 -23.14 -8.55
N ALA A 33 7.80 -23.74 -7.88
CA ALA A 33 6.44 -23.21 -7.70
C ALA A 33 6.33 -22.19 -6.56
N ARG A 34 7.24 -22.25 -5.57
CA ARG A 34 7.32 -21.25 -4.48
C ARG A 34 7.65 -19.86 -5.01
N GLY A 35 8.51 -19.75 -6.03
CA GLY A 35 8.87 -18.46 -6.64
C GLY A 35 7.66 -17.69 -7.20
N PRO A 36 6.90 -18.26 -8.14
CA PRO A 36 5.69 -17.65 -8.69
C PRO A 36 4.59 -17.42 -7.65
N LEU A 37 4.34 -18.37 -6.75
CA LEU A 37 3.32 -18.20 -5.70
C LEU A 37 3.70 -17.06 -4.75
N LEU A 38 4.94 -17.05 -4.26
CA LEU A 38 5.44 -15.98 -3.39
C LEU A 38 5.43 -14.64 -4.12
N TYR A 39 5.79 -14.60 -5.40
CA TYR A 39 5.67 -13.40 -6.23
C TYR A 39 4.23 -12.88 -6.32
N TRP A 40 3.25 -13.76 -6.54
CA TRP A 40 1.83 -13.38 -6.57
C TRP A 40 1.31 -12.95 -5.21
N MET A 41 1.67 -13.63 -4.12
CA MET A 41 1.32 -13.25 -2.76
C MET A 41 1.89 -11.88 -2.40
N ARG A 42 3.17 -11.63 -2.70
CA ARG A 42 3.81 -10.31 -2.52
C ARG A 42 3.09 -9.22 -3.32
N ARG A 43 2.67 -9.52 -4.55
CA ARG A 43 1.88 -8.60 -5.39
C ARG A 43 0.50 -8.33 -4.83
N LEU A 44 -0.19 -9.36 -4.32
CA LEU A 44 -1.52 -9.23 -3.74
C LEU A 44 -1.48 -8.39 -2.46
N GLU A 45 -0.53 -8.66 -1.56
CA GLU A 45 -0.33 -7.88 -0.34
C GLU A 45 0.04 -6.43 -0.62
N ALA A 46 0.90 -6.18 -1.61
CA ALA A 46 1.27 -4.82 -2.02
C ALA A 46 0.14 -4.04 -2.72
N ASN A 47 -0.93 -4.72 -3.17
CA ASN A 47 -2.03 -4.13 -3.93
C ASN A 47 -3.10 -3.51 -3.03
N MET A 48 -2.84 -2.33 -2.48
CA MET A 48 -3.74 -1.69 -1.52
C MET A 48 -5.13 -1.28 -2.05
N ARG A 49 -5.40 -1.40 -3.37
CA ARG A 49 -6.74 -1.17 -3.95
C ARG A 49 -7.77 -2.19 -3.53
N GLU A 50 -7.36 -3.44 -3.34
CA GLU A 50 -8.28 -4.48 -2.88
C GLU A 50 -8.61 -4.26 -1.41
N PRO A 51 -9.80 -4.64 -0.91
CA PRO A 51 -10.07 -4.66 0.52
C PRO A 51 -8.99 -5.41 1.30
N VAL A 52 -8.52 -4.84 2.42
CA VAL A 52 -7.40 -5.39 3.22
C VAL A 52 -7.64 -6.88 3.57
N TRP A 53 -8.89 -7.26 3.85
CA TRP A 53 -9.26 -8.64 4.21
C TRP A 53 -9.27 -9.63 3.03
N LEU A 54 -9.26 -9.17 1.77
CA LEU A 54 -9.09 -10.04 0.59
C LEU A 54 -7.62 -10.33 0.27
N ARG A 55 -6.72 -9.50 0.80
CA ARG A 55 -5.28 -9.63 0.57
C ARG A 55 -4.62 -10.53 1.60
N THR A 56 -5.08 -10.45 2.83
CA THR A 56 -4.48 -11.13 3.98
C THR A 56 -5.11 -12.48 4.28
N ASN A 57 -4.30 -13.50 4.60
CA ASN A 57 -4.75 -14.82 5.10
C ASN A 57 -5.05 -14.83 6.61
N TRP A 58 -5.55 -13.73 7.18
CA TRP A 58 -5.83 -13.66 8.61
C TRP A 58 -7.05 -14.50 8.99
N ARG A 59 -6.80 -15.53 9.82
CA ARG A 59 -7.82 -16.51 10.26
C ARG A 59 -8.34 -16.18 11.65
N LEU A 60 -9.61 -16.55 11.88
CA LEU A 60 -10.18 -16.52 13.21
C LEU A 60 -9.56 -17.62 14.06
N ILE A 61 -9.22 -17.30 15.30
CA ILE A 61 -8.64 -18.22 16.27
C ILE A 61 -9.78 -19.07 16.86
N ARG A 62 -9.52 -20.38 16.99
CA ARG A 62 -10.45 -21.35 17.59
C ARG A 62 -10.29 -21.35 19.13
N PRO A 63 -11.35 -21.67 19.89
CA PRO A 63 -11.22 -21.85 21.33
C PRO A 63 -10.28 -23.03 21.62
N ASP A 64 -9.46 -22.88 22.65
CA ASP A 64 -8.68 -24.00 23.19
C ASP A 64 -9.58 -24.99 23.97
N GLU A 65 -9.03 -26.15 24.32
CA GLU A 65 -9.75 -27.21 25.03
C GLU A 65 -10.04 -26.87 26.51
N SER A 66 -9.36 -25.87 27.07
CA SER A 66 -9.54 -25.45 28.47
C SER A 66 -10.74 -24.52 28.67
N ILE A 67 -11.28 -23.95 27.58
CA ILE A 67 -12.48 -23.11 27.62
C ILE A 67 -13.72 -23.91 28.02
N GLU A 68 -14.52 -23.36 28.93
CA GLU A 68 -15.79 -23.94 29.37
C GLU A 68 -16.70 -24.30 28.18
N ALA A 69 -17.38 -25.45 28.26
CA ALA A 69 -18.07 -26.04 27.12
C ALA A 69 -19.15 -25.13 26.50
N ASP A 70 -19.86 -24.35 27.31
CA ASP A 70 -20.90 -23.43 26.86
C ASP A 70 -20.31 -22.16 26.21
N VAL A 71 -19.18 -21.66 26.73
CA VAL A 71 -18.39 -20.58 26.11
C VAL A 71 -17.82 -21.06 24.77
N ALA A 72 -17.20 -22.23 24.75
CA ALA A 72 -16.63 -22.84 23.54
C ALA A 72 -17.69 -23.11 22.48
N SER A 73 -18.92 -23.47 22.89
CA SER A 73 -20.06 -23.62 21.99
C SER A 73 -20.45 -22.30 21.33
N SER A 74 -20.55 -21.22 22.14
CA SER A 74 -20.87 -19.87 21.65
C SER A 74 -19.78 -19.32 20.71
N TRP A 75 -18.51 -19.59 21.02
CA TRP A 75 -17.37 -19.27 20.15
C TRP A 75 -17.48 -20.01 18.82
N ARG A 76 -17.73 -21.32 18.85
CA ARG A 76 -17.91 -22.12 17.61
C ARG A 76 -19.09 -21.61 16.77
N GLU A 77 -20.18 -21.16 17.38
CA GLU A 77 -21.27 -20.53 16.63
C GLU A 77 -20.84 -19.21 15.99
N ALA A 78 -20.06 -18.37 16.68
CA ALA A 78 -19.51 -17.15 16.09
C ALA A 78 -18.62 -17.43 14.87
N LEU A 79 -17.78 -18.48 14.95
CA LEU A 79 -16.98 -18.94 13.80
C LEU A 79 -17.87 -19.37 12.64
N ARG A 80 -18.92 -20.16 12.91
CA ARG A 80 -19.89 -20.58 11.90
C ARG A 80 -20.59 -19.40 11.26
N LEU A 81 -21.08 -18.44 12.06
CA LEU A 81 -21.69 -17.21 11.56
C LEU A 81 -20.75 -16.44 10.63
N SER A 82 -19.47 -16.32 11.00
CA SER A 82 -18.46 -15.63 10.18
C SER A 82 -18.23 -16.35 8.85
N ALA A 83 -18.14 -17.69 8.85
CA ALA A 83 -18.02 -18.49 7.64
C ALA A 83 -19.21 -18.32 6.68
N HIS A 84 -20.43 -18.09 7.22
CA HIS A 84 -21.63 -17.82 6.42
C HIS A 84 -21.79 -16.34 6.04
N GLY A 85 -20.73 -15.52 6.15
CA GLY A 85 -20.78 -14.10 5.82
C GLY A 85 -21.57 -13.23 6.81
N ARG A 86 -22.00 -13.77 7.96
CA ARG A 86 -22.80 -13.05 8.98
C ARG A 86 -21.89 -12.32 9.97
N TRP A 87 -20.94 -11.55 9.43
CA TRP A 87 -19.82 -10.98 10.21
C TRP A 87 -20.27 -10.04 11.33
N ARG A 88 -21.30 -9.21 11.10
CA ARG A 88 -21.86 -8.34 12.16
C ARG A 88 -22.34 -9.13 13.37
N ARG A 89 -23.09 -10.21 13.13
CA ARG A 89 -23.60 -11.09 14.21
C ARG A 89 -22.46 -11.85 14.89
N ALA A 90 -21.48 -12.33 14.12
CA ALA A 90 -20.29 -12.95 14.70
C ALA A 90 -19.56 -11.98 15.64
N ALA A 91 -19.39 -10.71 15.24
CA ALA A 91 -18.79 -9.67 16.07
C ALA A 91 -19.61 -9.37 17.35
N GLU A 92 -20.95 -9.39 17.27
CA GLU A 92 -21.85 -9.27 18.43
C GLU A 92 -21.65 -10.45 19.40
N VAL A 93 -21.55 -11.69 18.91
CA VAL A 93 -21.28 -12.87 19.76
C VAL A 93 -19.89 -12.77 20.39
N PHE A 94 -18.86 -12.39 19.63
CA PHE A 94 -17.53 -12.18 20.20
C PHE A 94 -17.51 -11.07 21.26
N ALA A 95 -18.31 -10.01 21.11
CA ALA A 95 -18.45 -9.00 22.15
C ALA A 95 -18.97 -9.58 23.47
N GLY A 96 -20.01 -10.42 23.42
CA GLY A 96 -20.52 -11.09 24.61
C GLY A 96 -19.54 -12.11 25.21
N LEU A 97 -18.73 -12.76 24.37
CA LEU A 97 -17.66 -13.66 24.84
C LEU A 97 -16.56 -12.90 25.58
N ILE A 98 -16.21 -11.69 25.13
CA ILE A 98 -15.21 -10.83 25.79
C ILE A 98 -15.67 -10.43 27.19
N GLU A 99 -16.97 -10.24 27.43
CA GLU A 99 -17.49 -9.97 28.78
C GLU A 99 -17.30 -11.17 29.73
N ARG A 100 -17.28 -12.39 29.19
CA ARG A 100 -17.08 -13.63 29.97
C ARG A 100 -15.61 -13.98 30.15
N LEU A 101 -14.80 -13.71 29.14
CA LEU A 101 -13.37 -14.03 29.11
C LEU A 101 -12.55 -12.79 28.69
N PRO A 102 -12.52 -11.72 29.51
CA PRO A 102 -11.87 -10.46 29.13
C PRO A 102 -10.37 -10.61 28.90
N GLU A 103 -9.75 -11.57 29.58
CA GLU A 103 -8.31 -11.84 29.50
C GLU A 103 -7.91 -12.69 28.30
N ASN A 104 -8.86 -13.30 27.56
CA ASN A 104 -8.51 -14.15 26.42
C ASN A 104 -8.22 -13.28 25.16
N PRO A 105 -6.97 -13.16 24.69
CA PRO A 105 -6.61 -12.25 23.60
C PRO A 105 -7.28 -12.61 22.27
N ALA A 106 -7.51 -13.90 22.02
CA ALA A 106 -8.03 -14.38 20.76
C ALA A 106 -9.45 -13.88 20.44
N LEU A 107 -10.24 -13.54 21.47
CA LEU A 107 -11.57 -12.95 21.28
C LEU A 107 -11.50 -11.53 20.71
N TRP A 108 -10.50 -10.74 21.11
CA TRP A 108 -10.26 -9.39 20.61
C TRP A 108 -9.88 -9.42 19.13
N TRP A 109 -8.98 -10.32 18.76
CA TRP A 109 -8.60 -10.61 17.38
C TRP A 109 -9.80 -11.00 16.53
N ASN A 110 -10.59 -11.97 17.00
CA ASN A 110 -11.73 -12.49 16.27
C ASN A 110 -12.82 -11.43 16.02
N LYS A 111 -13.08 -10.59 17.03
CA LYS A 111 -13.99 -9.46 16.88
C LYS A 111 -13.46 -8.45 15.85
N GLY A 112 -12.19 -8.07 15.95
CA GLY A 112 -11.53 -7.16 15.01
C GLY A 112 -11.62 -7.66 13.57
N LEU A 113 -11.31 -8.93 13.32
CA LEU A 113 -11.43 -9.53 11.98
C LEU A 113 -12.88 -9.56 11.46
N CYS A 114 -13.86 -9.88 12.32
CA CYS A 114 -15.26 -9.86 11.91
C CYS A 114 -15.72 -8.44 11.56
N LEU A 115 -15.30 -7.42 12.30
CA LEU A 115 -15.60 -6.02 12.00
C LEU A 115 -14.92 -5.56 10.71
N ALA A 116 -13.67 -5.98 10.46
CA ALA A 116 -12.96 -5.67 9.23
C ALA A 116 -13.69 -6.25 8.01
N ARG A 117 -14.11 -7.52 8.07
CA ARG A 117 -14.91 -8.18 7.01
C ARG A 117 -16.29 -7.55 6.85
N TYR A 118 -16.87 -7.03 7.93
CA TYR A 118 -18.12 -6.27 7.87
C TYR A 118 -17.96 -4.85 7.29
N GLY A 119 -16.73 -4.34 7.12
CA GLY A 119 -16.43 -3.01 6.60
C GLY A 119 -16.39 -1.89 7.65
N ARG A 120 -16.42 -2.23 8.95
CA ARG A 120 -16.26 -1.25 10.05
C ARG A 120 -14.79 -1.13 10.42
N LEU A 121 -14.00 -0.55 9.52
CA LEU A 121 -12.54 -0.62 9.51
C LEU A 121 -11.88 0.13 10.68
N GLU A 122 -12.32 1.34 11.03
CA GLU A 122 -11.74 2.08 12.16
C GLU A 122 -12.00 1.38 13.49
N GLU A 123 -13.21 0.85 13.66
CA GLU A 123 -13.57 0.06 14.84
C GLU A 123 -12.75 -1.24 14.87
N ALA A 124 -12.61 -1.92 13.74
CA ALA A 124 -11.79 -3.12 13.63
C ALA A 124 -10.33 -2.88 14.05
N ALA A 125 -9.74 -1.77 13.61
CA ALA A 125 -8.38 -1.39 13.97
C ALA A 125 -8.21 -1.25 15.49
N GLU A 126 -9.17 -0.64 16.18
CA GLU A 126 -9.16 -0.53 17.65
C GLU A 126 -9.13 -1.90 18.34
N TRP A 127 -9.97 -2.85 17.90
CA TRP A 127 -9.98 -4.21 18.46
C TRP A 127 -8.68 -4.98 18.15
N VAL A 128 -8.13 -4.81 16.95
CA VAL A 128 -6.85 -5.41 16.55
C VAL A 128 -5.70 -4.84 17.39
N ARG A 129 -5.69 -3.55 17.69
CA ARG A 129 -4.67 -2.93 18.58
C ARG A 129 -4.72 -3.51 19.99
N ARG A 130 -5.92 -3.66 20.55
CA ARG A 130 -6.11 -4.31 21.85
C ARG A 130 -5.63 -5.76 21.86
N TYR A 131 -5.72 -6.45 20.73
CA TYR A 131 -5.08 -7.76 20.59
C TYR A 131 -3.55 -7.65 20.60
N ALA A 132 -2.96 -6.72 19.83
CA ALA A 132 -1.52 -6.48 19.82
C ALA A 132 -0.94 -6.11 21.20
N GLU A 133 -1.68 -5.41 22.05
CA GLU A 133 -1.30 -5.11 23.44
C GLU A 133 -1.16 -6.35 24.32
N ARG A 134 -1.81 -7.46 23.96
CA ARG A 134 -1.84 -8.71 24.72
C ARG A 134 -0.89 -9.78 24.15
N VAL A 135 -0.21 -9.49 23.05
CA VAL A 135 0.77 -10.39 22.45
C VAL A 135 2.12 -10.13 23.10
N GLU A 136 2.71 -11.16 23.69
CA GLU A 136 4.01 -11.08 24.37
C GLU A 136 5.18 -10.90 23.38
N ASP A 137 5.10 -11.54 22.22
CA ASP A 137 6.08 -11.37 21.15
C ASP A 137 5.91 -10.00 20.48
N GLU A 138 6.85 -9.10 20.76
CA GLU A 138 6.83 -7.74 20.21
C GLU A 138 6.93 -7.72 18.68
N ALA A 139 7.62 -8.66 18.04
CA ALA A 139 7.70 -8.71 16.57
C ALA A 139 6.33 -9.06 15.97
N ALA A 140 5.63 -10.03 16.57
CA ALA A 140 4.26 -10.35 16.21
C ALA A 140 3.30 -9.19 16.51
N ALA A 141 3.47 -8.48 17.63
CA ALA A 141 2.68 -7.30 17.96
C ALA A 141 2.85 -6.16 16.94
N VAL A 142 4.06 -5.95 16.41
CA VAL A 142 4.32 -5.00 15.32
C VAL A 142 3.62 -5.43 14.02
N ASP A 143 3.60 -6.72 13.69
CA ASP A 143 2.87 -7.23 12.53
C ASP A 143 1.35 -7.01 12.64
N ILE A 144 0.80 -7.24 13.83
CA ILE A 144 -0.63 -7.00 14.12
C ILE A 144 -0.94 -5.49 14.06
N GLU A 145 -0.06 -4.64 14.60
CA GLU A 145 -0.21 -3.19 14.50
C GLU A 145 -0.14 -2.72 13.04
N ALA A 146 0.71 -3.33 12.21
CA ALA A 146 0.80 -3.02 10.79
C ALA A 146 -0.52 -3.34 10.06
N PHE A 147 -1.20 -4.42 10.46
CA PHE A 147 -2.55 -4.72 10.00
C PHE A 147 -3.56 -3.67 10.47
N ALA A 148 -3.53 -3.26 11.74
CA ALA A 148 -4.41 -2.19 12.25
C ALA A 148 -4.21 -0.85 11.51
N ILE A 149 -2.96 -0.48 11.25
CA ILE A 149 -2.61 0.71 10.46
C ILE A 149 -3.18 0.60 9.04
N SER A 150 -3.10 -0.57 8.41
CA SER A 150 -3.65 -0.79 7.07
C SER A 150 -5.18 -0.65 7.04
N LEU A 151 -5.88 -1.06 8.10
CA LEU A 151 -7.33 -0.84 8.24
C LEU A 151 -7.66 0.64 8.38
N ILE A 152 -6.91 1.40 9.21
CA ILE A 152 -7.12 2.85 9.37
C ILE A 152 -6.89 3.58 8.05
N GLU A 153 -5.81 3.28 7.34
CA GLU A 153 -5.49 3.95 6.07
C GLU A 153 -6.47 3.58 4.95
N ALA A 154 -7.07 2.39 4.99
CA ALA A 154 -8.13 2.02 4.07
C ALA A 154 -9.46 2.76 4.37
N ALA A 155 -9.70 3.11 5.63
CA ALA A 155 -10.94 3.78 6.06
C ALA A 155 -10.85 5.31 5.98
N ASN A 156 -9.74 5.85 6.47
CA ASN A 156 -9.42 7.26 6.53
C ASN A 156 -7.95 7.48 6.11
N PRO A 157 -7.67 7.45 4.80
CA PRO A 157 -6.31 7.56 4.28
C PRO A 157 -5.67 8.87 4.69
N SER A 158 -4.39 8.81 5.06
CA SER A 158 -3.61 10.01 5.36
C SER A 158 -3.48 10.89 4.11
N MET A 159 -3.70 12.20 4.29
CA MET A 159 -3.69 13.20 3.23
C MET A 159 -2.51 14.17 3.40
N ILE A 160 -1.93 14.62 2.29
CA ILE A 160 -0.99 15.73 2.19
C ILE A 160 -1.68 16.96 1.60
N THR A 161 -1.18 18.14 1.96
CA THR A 161 -1.65 19.40 1.38
C THR A 161 -0.79 19.75 0.18
N CYS A 162 -1.39 19.77 -1.00
CA CYS A 162 -0.74 20.26 -2.22
C CYS A 162 -1.30 21.64 -2.60
N ASN A 163 -0.49 22.45 -3.27
CA ASN A 163 -0.93 23.72 -3.84
C ASN A 163 -1.09 23.57 -5.35
N ARG A 164 -2.30 23.78 -5.85
CA ARG A 164 -2.52 23.99 -7.28
C ARG A 164 -2.21 25.45 -7.59
N TYR A 165 -1.48 25.70 -8.66
CA TYR A 165 -1.24 27.06 -9.15
C TYR A 165 -1.91 27.26 -10.50
N SER A 166 -2.44 28.45 -10.72
CA SER A 166 -3.03 28.83 -12.00
C SER A 166 -2.51 30.19 -12.45
N TYR A 167 -2.34 30.34 -13.76
CA TYR A 167 -1.81 31.55 -14.40
C TYR A 167 -2.65 31.91 -15.62
N ARG A 168 -2.86 33.19 -15.88
CA ARG A 168 -3.48 33.66 -17.12
C ARG A 168 -2.53 33.41 -18.28
N ILE A 169 -3.07 32.89 -19.38
CA ILE A 169 -2.29 32.60 -20.58
C ILE A 169 -2.07 33.91 -21.34
N ALA A 170 -0.81 34.30 -21.54
CA ALA A 170 -0.45 35.46 -22.34
C ALA A 170 -0.43 35.12 -23.84
N SER A 171 0.06 33.93 -24.20
CA SER A 171 0.02 33.41 -25.57
C SER A 171 -0.17 31.89 -25.58
N ARG A 172 -1.33 31.44 -26.08
CA ARG A 172 -1.65 30.00 -26.18
C ARG A 172 -0.70 29.27 -27.12
N THR A 173 -0.38 29.85 -28.27
CA THR A 173 0.51 29.24 -29.26
C THR A 173 1.90 28.99 -28.65
N ARG A 174 2.48 30.02 -28.01
CA ARG A 174 3.80 29.91 -27.37
C ARG A 174 3.80 28.93 -26.21
N LEU A 175 2.71 28.89 -25.43
CA LEU A 175 2.56 27.95 -24.33
C LEU A 175 2.58 26.51 -24.84
N VAL A 176 1.78 26.20 -25.87
CA VAL A 176 1.72 24.85 -26.45
C VAL A 176 3.05 24.47 -27.10
N GLU A 177 3.70 25.37 -27.82
CA GLU A 177 5.03 25.14 -28.41
C GLU A 177 6.07 24.81 -27.33
N ARG A 178 6.11 25.60 -26.25
CA ARG A 178 7.05 25.37 -25.14
C ARG A 178 6.79 24.04 -24.44
N LEU A 179 5.54 23.73 -24.14
CA LEU A 179 5.17 22.44 -23.53
C LEU A 179 5.51 21.27 -24.45
N ALA A 180 5.29 21.39 -25.77
CA ALA A 180 5.61 20.34 -26.73
C ALA A 180 7.12 20.14 -26.94
N SER A 181 7.91 21.21 -26.83
CA SER A 181 9.37 21.17 -27.00
C SER A 181 10.15 20.81 -25.75
N ALA A 182 9.51 20.86 -24.57
CA ALA A 182 10.17 20.61 -23.30
C ALA A 182 10.39 19.11 -23.08
N PRO A 183 11.63 18.65 -22.86
CA PRO A 183 11.93 17.23 -22.70
C PRO A 183 11.42 16.65 -21.37
N SER A 184 11.13 17.53 -20.40
CA SER A 184 10.49 17.20 -19.13
C SER A 184 8.96 17.29 -19.17
N VAL A 185 8.35 17.43 -20.35
CA VAL A 185 6.89 17.49 -20.50
C VAL A 185 6.43 16.42 -21.49
N GLN A 186 5.41 15.66 -21.11
CA GLN A 186 4.81 14.61 -21.93
C GLN A 186 3.34 14.89 -22.18
N LYS A 187 2.87 14.58 -23.40
CA LYS A 187 1.46 14.67 -23.75
C LYS A 187 0.85 13.27 -23.65
N MET A 188 0.00 13.06 -22.66
CA MET A 188 -0.68 11.79 -22.43
C MET A 188 -2.12 11.85 -22.94
N GLN A 189 -2.56 10.79 -23.60
CA GLN A 189 -3.95 10.61 -23.99
C GLN A 189 -4.70 9.96 -22.83
N GLU A 190 -5.83 10.55 -22.44
CA GLU A 190 -6.72 10.03 -21.41
C GLU A 190 -7.70 9.01 -22.03
N PRO A 191 -8.31 8.12 -21.23
CA PRO A 191 -9.24 7.10 -21.73
C PRO A 191 -10.47 7.65 -22.46
N ASP A 192 -10.84 8.91 -22.18
CA ASP A 192 -11.94 9.62 -22.85
C ASP A 192 -11.52 10.26 -24.19
N GLY A 193 -10.28 10.06 -24.63
CA GLY A 193 -9.70 10.62 -25.85
C GLY A 193 -9.18 12.05 -25.70
N SER A 194 -9.34 12.68 -24.53
CA SER A 194 -8.75 13.98 -24.24
C SER A 194 -7.23 13.87 -24.04
N HIS A 195 -6.53 15.01 -24.06
CA HIS A 195 -5.09 15.03 -23.85
C HIS A 195 -4.75 15.86 -22.60
N ARG A 196 -3.86 15.32 -21.79
CA ARG A 196 -3.25 16.00 -20.65
C ARG A 196 -1.76 16.21 -20.90
N TRP A 197 -1.26 17.36 -20.49
CA TRP A 197 0.18 17.59 -20.39
C TRP A 197 0.66 17.21 -19.00
N VAL A 198 1.81 16.56 -18.89
CA VAL A 198 2.37 16.10 -17.62
C VAL A 198 3.82 16.53 -17.52
N LEU A 199 4.16 17.20 -16.42
CA LEU A 199 5.54 17.49 -16.04
C LEU A 199 6.16 16.24 -15.42
N VAL A 200 7.32 15.83 -15.91
CA VAL A 200 8.07 14.66 -15.44
C VAL A 200 9.40 15.06 -14.84
N GLY A 201 9.80 14.37 -13.75
CA GLY A 201 10.91 14.81 -12.91
C GLY A 201 12.32 14.76 -13.48
N GLN A 202 12.54 14.02 -14.58
CA GLN A 202 13.73 14.18 -15.43
C GLN A 202 13.38 13.85 -16.88
N PRO A 203 14.08 14.45 -17.86
CA PRO A 203 13.97 14.07 -19.25
C PRO A 203 14.49 12.64 -19.47
N LEU A 204 13.82 11.88 -20.33
CA LEU A 204 14.38 10.67 -20.91
C LEU A 204 15.71 11.02 -21.58
N GLN A 205 16.77 10.24 -21.38
CA GLN A 205 17.95 10.35 -22.23
C GLN A 205 17.50 10.16 -23.69
N GLN A 206 17.51 11.24 -24.47
CA GLN A 206 17.30 11.15 -25.92
C GLN A 206 18.46 10.34 -26.50
N GLY A 207 18.21 9.13 -26.98
CA GLY A 207 19.27 8.42 -27.71
C GLY A 207 19.22 6.90 -27.83
N GLN A 208 18.23 6.18 -27.34
CA GLN A 208 18.08 4.76 -27.72
C GLN A 208 16.67 4.47 -28.24
N PRO A 209 16.53 4.05 -29.51
CA PRO A 209 15.28 3.53 -30.02
C PRO A 209 15.07 2.16 -29.35
N VAL A 210 14.17 2.15 -28.39
CA VAL A 210 13.62 0.93 -27.83
C VAL A 210 12.67 0.32 -28.86
N GLY A 211 13.01 -0.90 -29.27
CA GLY A 211 12.39 -1.77 -30.28
C GLY A 211 11.04 -1.36 -30.89
N SER A 212 11.10 -1.06 -32.19
CA SER A 212 10.12 -1.30 -33.26
C SER A 212 8.64 -1.58 -32.95
N GLU A 213 7.80 -0.74 -33.55
CA GLU A 213 6.67 -1.15 -34.40
C GLU A 213 5.63 -2.11 -33.80
N THR A 214 5.19 -1.86 -32.57
CA THR A 214 3.76 -1.97 -32.25
C THR A 214 3.44 -0.90 -31.22
N GLY A 215 2.58 0.03 -31.59
CA GLY A 215 2.10 1.05 -30.67
C GLY A 215 1.26 0.38 -29.58
N ASP A 216 1.84 0.13 -28.42
CA ASP A 216 1.11 0.00 -27.17
C ASP A 216 1.86 0.71 -26.01
N GLY A 217 1.91 2.03 -26.12
CA GLY A 217 1.31 2.90 -25.09
C GLY A 217 1.78 2.85 -23.63
N SER A 218 2.89 2.23 -23.26
CA SER A 218 3.27 2.11 -21.83
C SER A 218 4.69 2.60 -21.50
N GLN A 219 5.05 3.81 -21.94
CA GLN A 219 6.09 4.57 -21.24
C GLN A 219 5.53 5.01 -19.87
N LEU A 220 6.09 4.49 -18.79
CA LEU A 220 5.63 4.78 -17.45
C LEU A 220 6.37 5.98 -16.91
N TYR A 221 5.71 7.13 -16.91
CA TYR A 221 6.29 8.38 -16.43
C TYR A 221 5.97 8.62 -14.96
N PHE A 222 6.98 9.06 -14.19
CA PHE A 222 6.73 9.70 -12.90
C PHE A 222 6.25 11.13 -13.14
N ALA A 223 4.92 11.30 -13.15
CA ALA A 223 4.26 12.59 -13.18
C ALA A 223 4.54 13.35 -11.87
N ILE A 224 5.21 14.50 -11.96
CA ILE A 224 5.37 15.46 -10.86
C ILE A 224 4.21 16.44 -10.81
N ALA A 225 3.64 16.80 -11.97
CA ALA A 225 2.42 17.58 -12.02
C ALA A 225 1.63 17.35 -13.31
N ALA A 226 0.31 17.48 -13.20
CA ALA A 226 -0.57 17.60 -14.35
C ALA A 226 -0.70 19.07 -14.75
N ILE A 227 -0.54 19.36 -16.03
CA ILE A 227 -0.74 20.68 -16.62
C ILE A 227 -2.05 20.64 -17.42
N ARG A 228 -2.98 21.53 -17.06
CA ARG A 228 -4.31 21.63 -17.68
C ARG A 228 -4.51 23.04 -18.19
N MET A 229 -5.05 23.16 -19.40
CA MET A 229 -5.50 24.44 -19.93
C MET A 229 -7.01 24.52 -19.75
N VAL A 230 -7.47 25.49 -18.96
CA VAL A 230 -8.89 25.69 -18.63
C VAL A 230 -9.22 27.14 -18.94
N ASN A 231 -10.07 27.37 -19.93
CA ASN A 231 -10.41 28.71 -20.40
C ASN A 231 -9.15 29.54 -20.73
N ASP A 232 -9.05 30.76 -20.23
CA ASP A 232 -7.91 31.66 -20.44
C ASP A 232 -6.75 31.43 -19.46
N ARG A 233 -6.78 30.33 -18.69
CA ARG A 233 -5.76 29.99 -17.68
C ARG A 233 -5.10 28.64 -17.95
N VAL A 234 -3.87 28.53 -17.49
CA VAL A 234 -3.15 27.26 -17.35
C VAL A 234 -3.02 26.94 -15.88
N GLU A 235 -3.41 25.73 -15.50
CA GLU A 235 -3.32 25.18 -14.15
C GLU A 235 -2.21 24.15 -14.11
N ILE A 236 -1.37 24.24 -13.09
CA ILE A 236 -0.46 23.19 -12.69
C ILE A 236 -0.97 22.57 -11.39
N VAL A 237 -1.26 21.28 -11.46
CA VAL A 237 -1.75 20.47 -10.35
C VAL A 237 -0.64 19.50 -9.98
N PRO A 238 0.14 19.79 -8.92
CA PRO A 238 1.17 18.87 -8.44
C PRO A 238 0.57 17.51 -8.14
N THR A 239 1.29 16.47 -8.56
CA THR A 239 0.95 15.09 -8.26
C THR A 239 1.71 14.52 -7.06
N VAL A 240 2.47 15.37 -6.38
CA VAL A 240 3.32 15.08 -5.23
C VAL A 240 3.35 16.32 -4.32
N ASP A 241 3.87 16.17 -3.10
CA ASP A 241 4.00 17.27 -2.12
C ASP A 241 5.01 18.36 -2.54
N GLU A 242 5.71 18.16 -3.66
CA GLU A 242 6.68 19.09 -4.23
C GLU A 242 6.01 20.20 -5.06
N SER A 243 4.99 20.84 -4.48
CA SER A 243 4.17 21.84 -5.19
C SER A 243 5.02 23.02 -5.71
N GLU A 244 5.97 23.49 -4.89
CA GLU A 244 6.87 24.59 -5.26
C GLU A 244 7.91 24.17 -6.30
N GLU A 245 8.45 22.95 -6.22
CA GLU A 245 9.43 22.46 -7.19
C GLU A 245 8.78 22.22 -8.55
N ALA A 246 7.60 21.61 -8.56
CA ALA A 246 6.78 21.45 -9.76
C ALA A 246 6.46 22.82 -10.40
N ARG A 247 6.07 23.79 -9.58
CA ARG A 247 5.84 25.17 -10.00
C ARG A 247 7.11 25.79 -10.59
N ARG A 248 8.25 25.67 -9.91
CA ARG A 248 9.53 26.22 -10.35
C ARG A 248 9.94 25.67 -11.72
N GLN A 249 9.86 24.36 -11.91
CA GLN A 249 10.16 23.71 -13.19
C GLN A 249 9.18 24.15 -14.29
N PHE A 250 7.89 24.21 -13.97
CA PHE A 250 6.87 24.68 -14.91
C PHE A 250 7.13 26.11 -15.36
N LEU A 251 7.36 27.03 -14.42
CA LEU A 251 7.66 28.43 -14.73
C LEU A 251 8.92 28.58 -15.60
N ALA A 252 9.95 27.76 -15.36
CA ALA A 252 11.15 27.73 -16.18
C ALA A 252 10.88 27.28 -17.62
N ILE A 253 9.91 26.38 -17.82
CA ILE A 253 9.50 25.90 -19.14
C ILE A 253 8.65 26.94 -19.87
N VAL A 254 7.61 27.46 -19.21
CA VAL A 254 6.60 28.28 -19.89
C VAL A 254 6.96 29.75 -20.01
N GLY A 255 7.82 30.28 -19.12
CA GLY A 255 8.34 31.66 -19.17
C GLY A 255 7.27 32.72 -19.47
N ASP A 256 7.57 33.61 -20.42
CA ASP A 256 6.68 34.69 -20.87
C ASP A 256 5.42 34.25 -21.67
N ALA A 257 5.17 32.94 -21.82
CA ALA A 257 3.92 32.46 -22.44
C ALA A 257 2.71 32.63 -21.51
N ILE A 258 2.96 32.90 -20.23
CA ILE A 258 1.96 33.17 -19.19
C ILE A 258 2.23 34.52 -18.53
N ASP A 259 1.21 35.04 -17.86
CA ASP A 259 1.29 36.21 -17.00
C ASP A 259 1.57 35.78 -15.56
N VAL A 260 2.84 35.79 -15.16
CA VAL A 260 3.28 35.34 -13.82
C VAL A 260 2.64 36.18 -12.70
N GLY A 261 2.40 37.48 -12.94
CA GLY A 261 1.74 38.36 -11.96
C GLY A 261 0.26 38.02 -11.70
N SER A 262 -0.34 37.21 -12.57
CA SER A 262 -1.72 36.75 -12.43
C SER A 262 -1.86 35.44 -11.64
N GLU A 263 -0.79 34.99 -10.97
CA GLU A 263 -0.76 33.76 -10.19
C GLU A 263 -1.92 33.69 -9.17
N ARG A 264 -2.57 32.54 -9.11
CA ARG A 264 -3.45 32.16 -8.00
C ARG A 264 -3.02 30.80 -7.50
N SER A 265 -2.88 30.67 -6.19
CA SER A 265 -2.67 29.40 -5.51
C SER A 265 -3.94 28.97 -4.77
N GLU A 266 -4.22 27.68 -4.79
CA GLU A 266 -5.29 27.06 -4.03
C GLU A 266 -4.77 25.76 -3.42
N SER A 267 -4.85 25.68 -2.09
CA SER A 267 -4.48 24.48 -1.36
C SER A 267 -5.60 23.44 -1.45
N PHE A 268 -5.24 22.20 -1.73
CA PHE A 268 -6.17 21.08 -1.73
C PHE A 268 -5.54 19.87 -1.07
N GLN A 269 -6.38 19.04 -0.46
CA GLN A 269 -5.94 17.80 0.17
C GLN A 269 -5.83 16.70 -0.87
N GLN A 270 -4.78 15.89 -0.74
CA GLN A 270 -4.57 14.76 -1.61
C GLN A 270 -4.01 13.56 -0.87
N LEU A 271 -4.34 12.36 -1.34
CA LEU A 271 -3.79 11.12 -0.80
C LEU A 271 -2.26 11.19 -0.66
N THR A 272 -1.74 10.78 0.49
CA THR A 272 -0.30 10.61 0.73
C THR A 272 0.31 9.67 -0.31
N LEU A 273 1.64 9.70 -0.44
CA LEU A 273 2.39 8.75 -1.28
C LEU A 273 2.00 7.30 -1.03
N ARG A 274 1.68 6.94 0.23
CA ARG A 274 1.19 5.62 0.62
C ARG A 274 -0.03 5.19 -0.20
N ALA A 275 -0.98 6.10 -0.41
CA ALA A 275 -2.20 5.85 -1.18
C ALA A 275 -2.07 6.20 -2.68
N ARG A 276 -1.08 7.02 -3.09
CA ARG A 276 -0.82 7.32 -4.51
C ARG A 276 0.00 6.25 -5.23
N PHE A 277 0.88 5.54 -4.52
CA PHE A 277 1.66 4.44 -5.08
C PHE A 277 0.75 3.25 -5.47
N GLU A 278 -0.53 3.28 -5.11
CA GLU A 278 -1.59 2.36 -5.53
C GLU A 278 -1.99 2.51 -7.01
N GLN A 279 -1.28 3.34 -7.78
CA GLN A 279 -1.34 3.34 -9.24
C GLN A 279 -0.34 2.29 -9.74
N PRO A 280 -0.82 1.10 -10.09
CA PRO A 280 0.08 0.06 -10.50
C PRO A 280 0.66 0.40 -11.87
N LEU A 281 1.97 0.26 -11.99
CA LEU A 281 2.61 0.08 -13.29
C LEU A 281 2.28 -1.35 -13.79
N PHE A 282 0.99 -1.66 -14.00
CA PHE A 282 0.55 -2.93 -14.57
C PHE A 282 0.65 -2.84 -16.10
N GLY A 283 1.70 -3.45 -16.64
CA GLY A 283 1.95 -3.61 -18.07
C GLY A 283 3.07 -4.65 -18.26
N ALA A 284 3.10 -5.30 -19.44
CA ALA A 284 4.06 -6.34 -19.79
C ALA A 284 5.50 -5.90 -19.48
N CYS A 285 6.28 -6.73 -18.80
CA CYS A 285 7.67 -6.41 -18.46
C CYS A 285 8.57 -6.60 -19.70
N THR A 286 8.80 -5.54 -20.47
CA THR A 286 10.01 -5.45 -21.29
C THR A 286 11.19 -5.00 -20.42
N GLU A 287 12.42 -5.24 -20.88
CA GLU A 287 13.65 -4.85 -20.17
C GLU A 287 13.70 -3.32 -19.93
N GLU A 288 13.13 -2.53 -20.83
CA GLU A 288 13.07 -1.07 -20.69
C GLU A 288 12.07 -0.61 -19.64
N ILE A 289 10.97 -1.34 -19.47
CA ILE A 289 10.00 -1.13 -18.38
C ILE A 289 10.65 -1.43 -17.02
N LEU A 290 11.61 -2.37 -16.95
CA LEU A 290 12.36 -2.65 -15.72
C LEU A 290 13.38 -1.55 -15.36
N ILE A 291 14.05 -0.94 -16.34
CA ILE A 291 14.95 0.20 -16.12
C ILE A 291 14.17 1.42 -15.63
N GLN A 292 13.06 1.76 -16.29
CA GLN A 292 12.19 2.87 -15.87
C GLN A 292 11.63 2.65 -14.45
N ARG A 293 11.25 1.42 -14.11
CA ARG A 293 10.83 1.07 -12.75
C ARG A 293 11.91 1.33 -11.71
N ARG A 294 13.18 1.02 -12.00
CA ARG A 294 14.30 1.25 -11.05
C ARG A 294 14.47 2.73 -10.72
N GLU A 295 14.49 3.60 -11.72
CA GLU A 295 14.61 5.05 -11.50
C GLU A 295 13.43 5.63 -10.72
N ILE A 296 12.21 5.17 -11.03
CA ILE A 296 11.00 5.57 -10.31
C ILE A 296 11.11 5.16 -8.83
N VAL A 297 11.47 3.91 -8.55
CA VAL A 297 11.61 3.41 -7.18
C VAL A 297 12.71 4.15 -6.42
N GLN A 298 13.83 4.49 -7.05
CA GLN A 298 14.90 5.29 -6.44
C GLN A 298 14.43 6.69 -6.02
N ARG A 299 13.63 7.37 -6.86
CA ARG A 299 13.07 8.68 -6.48
C ARG A 299 12.11 8.59 -5.31
N TYR A 300 11.27 7.56 -5.30
CA TYR A 300 10.40 7.32 -4.16
C TYR A 300 11.21 7.03 -2.89
N ARG A 301 12.26 6.22 -2.97
CA ARG A 301 13.18 5.97 -1.85
C ARG A 301 13.71 7.27 -1.28
N ALA A 302 14.34 8.10 -2.11
CA ALA A 302 14.90 9.40 -1.68
C ALA A 302 13.84 10.29 -1.03
N ARG A 303 12.62 10.28 -1.56
CA ARG A 303 11.50 11.06 -1.03
C ARG A 303 11.02 10.55 0.33
N TYR A 304 10.93 9.24 0.53
CA TYR A 304 10.66 8.66 1.85
C TYR A 304 11.76 9.07 2.83
N GLU A 305 13.03 8.96 2.45
CA GLU A 305 14.17 9.35 3.29
C GLU A 305 14.12 10.83 3.72
N GLN A 306 13.67 11.73 2.84
CA GLN A 306 13.62 13.16 3.11
C GLN A 306 12.39 13.60 3.92
N HIS A 307 11.21 13.04 3.63
CA HIS A 307 9.95 13.61 4.08
C HIS A 307 9.11 12.72 4.99
N TRP A 308 9.35 11.40 5.01
CA TRP A 308 8.47 10.48 5.73
C TRP A 308 8.40 10.82 7.23
N ALA A 309 9.55 11.12 7.84
CA ALA A 309 9.64 11.44 9.26
C ALA A 309 8.86 12.71 9.68
N GLU A 310 8.60 13.62 8.73
CA GLU A 310 7.91 14.90 8.94
C GLU A 310 6.47 14.89 8.40
N THR A 311 6.03 13.80 7.76
CA THR A 311 4.69 13.68 7.19
C THR A 311 3.70 13.31 8.28
N ARG A 312 2.56 14.01 8.40
CA ARG A 312 1.51 13.65 9.36
C ARG A 312 0.70 12.45 8.87
N PHE A 313 0.42 11.50 9.76
CA PHE A 313 -0.38 10.31 9.44
C PHE A 313 -1.57 10.15 10.39
N ASN A 314 -2.73 9.85 9.82
CA ASN A 314 -3.95 9.54 10.59
C ASN A 314 -3.75 8.30 11.47
N CYS A 315 -3.01 7.31 10.98
CA CYS A 315 -2.68 6.12 11.77
C CYS A 315 -1.76 6.38 12.98
N LEU A 316 -1.14 7.57 13.04
CA LEU A 316 -0.33 8.08 14.16
C LEU A 316 -1.05 9.23 14.90
N ASP A 317 -2.38 9.22 14.91
CA ASP A 317 -3.22 10.24 15.57
C ASP A 317 -2.96 11.67 15.04
N GLY A 318 -2.64 11.78 13.75
CA GLY A 318 -2.35 13.05 13.07
C GLY A 318 -0.93 13.61 13.33
N LYS A 319 -0.07 12.85 14.03
CA LYS A 319 1.32 13.21 14.31
C LYS A 319 2.25 12.82 13.17
N THR A 320 3.42 13.46 13.14
CA THR A 320 4.53 12.97 12.31
C THR A 320 5.18 11.75 12.97
N PRO A 321 5.86 10.86 12.23
CA PRO A 321 6.61 9.77 12.84
C PRO A 321 7.64 10.23 13.87
N ARG A 322 8.26 11.40 13.67
CA ARG A 322 9.19 11.98 14.64
C ARG A 322 8.48 12.33 15.96
N GLU A 323 7.39 13.08 15.89
CA GLU A 323 6.56 13.42 17.06
C GLU A 323 6.03 12.15 17.76
N ALA A 324 5.52 11.19 16.98
CA ALA A 324 4.94 9.96 17.50
C ALA A 324 5.97 9.05 18.17
N TYR A 325 7.22 9.02 17.71
CA TYR A 325 8.23 8.12 18.27
C TYR A 325 8.71 8.54 19.67
N GLU A 326 8.58 9.82 20.01
CA GLU A 326 8.88 10.33 21.35
C GLU A 326 7.90 9.76 22.40
N GLU A 327 6.68 9.42 21.98
CA GLU A 327 5.63 8.86 22.82
C GLU A 327 5.69 7.34 22.92
N ALA A 328 5.89 6.82 24.14
CA ALA A 328 6.03 5.39 24.39
C ALA A 328 4.86 4.56 23.79
N GLN A 329 3.62 5.03 23.93
CA GLN A 329 2.43 4.37 23.40
C GLN A 329 2.36 4.31 21.85
N LEU A 330 3.08 5.20 21.15
CA LEU A 330 3.05 5.28 19.69
C LEU A 330 4.28 4.67 19.01
N ARG A 331 5.34 4.32 19.76
CA ARG A 331 6.56 3.69 19.21
C ARG A 331 6.28 2.44 18.40
N ARG A 332 5.39 1.56 18.88
CA ARG A 332 4.97 0.37 18.14
C ARG A 332 4.28 0.74 16.82
N ARG A 333 3.45 1.79 16.82
CA ARG A 333 2.78 2.27 15.60
C ARG A 333 3.78 2.83 14.60
N VAL A 334 4.80 3.55 15.05
CA VAL A 334 5.89 4.05 14.18
C VAL A 334 6.66 2.88 13.58
N ARG A 335 7.04 1.88 14.38
CA ARG A 335 7.69 0.64 13.90
C ARG A 335 6.85 -0.09 12.86
N ALA A 336 5.55 -0.24 13.11
CA ALA A 336 4.62 -0.86 12.19
C ALA A 336 4.41 -0.04 10.90
N ALA A 337 4.39 1.29 11.00
CA ALA A 337 4.32 2.17 9.83
C ALA A 337 5.59 2.08 8.97
N LEU A 338 6.77 2.06 9.59
CA LEU A 338 8.04 1.79 8.90
C LEU A 338 8.00 0.44 8.19
N TRP A 339 7.56 -0.59 8.91
CA TRP A 339 7.45 -1.95 8.38
C TRP A 339 6.62 -2.01 7.09
N LEU A 340 5.49 -1.30 7.04
CA LEU A 340 4.64 -1.22 5.85
C LEU A 340 5.29 -0.46 4.68
N VAL A 341 6.12 0.56 4.96
CA VAL A 341 6.90 1.25 3.93
C VAL A 341 7.92 0.29 3.34
N GLU A 342 8.68 -0.40 4.19
CA GLU A 342 9.74 -1.29 3.76
C GLU A 342 9.21 -2.46 2.92
N GLN A 343 8.15 -3.12 3.38
CA GLN A 343 7.44 -4.19 2.64
C GLN A 343 7.16 -3.83 1.19
N ARG A 344 6.81 -2.55 0.94
CA ARG A 344 6.49 -2.08 -0.40
C ARG A 344 7.71 -2.06 -1.31
N PHE A 345 8.86 -1.60 -0.81
CA PHE A 345 10.11 -1.60 -1.58
C PHE A 345 10.56 -3.02 -1.89
N PHE A 346 10.43 -3.94 -0.93
CA PHE A 346 10.72 -5.36 -1.14
C PHE A 346 9.80 -6.01 -2.18
N ALA A 347 8.50 -5.73 -2.16
CA ALA A 347 7.57 -6.21 -3.18
C ALA A 347 7.92 -5.73 -4.60
N MET A 348 8.67 -4.63 -4.72
CA MET A 348 9.18 -4.10 -5.99
C MET A 348 10.59 -4.59 -6.33
N GLY A 349 11.19 -5.46 -5.51
CA GLY A 349 12.55 -5.93 -5.71
C GLY A 349 13.61 -4.84 -5.49
N SER A 350 13.34 -3.88 -4.61
CA SER A 350 14.26 -2.80 -4.28
C SER A 350 14.55 -2.72 -2.79
N GLU A 351 15.73 -2.22 -2.44
CA GLU A 351 16.06 -1.93 -1.05
C GLU A 351 15.20 -0.77 -0.51
N PRO A 352 14.72 -0.88 0.74
CA PRO A 352 13.95 0.17 1.37
C PRO A 352 14.80 1.39 1.68
N PRO A 353 14.16 2.55 1.87
CA PRO A 353 14.82 3.74 2.41
C PRO A 353 15.41 3.47 3.79
N ALA A 354 16.55 4.10 4.12
CA ALA A 354 17.24 3.94 5.40
C ALA A 354 16.53 4.67 6.57
N LEU A 355 15.22 4.48 6.70
CA LEU A 355 14.39 5.20 7.67
C LEU A 355 14.65 4.74 9.10
N ARG A 356 14.93 3.45 9.32
CA ARG A 356 15.21 2.91 10.66
C ARG A 356 16.37 3.61 11.36
N GLU A 357 17.41 3.96 10.61
CA GLU A 357 18.57 4.70 11.13
C GLU A 357 18.18 6.07 11.70
N GLN A 358 17.18 6.73 11.10
CA GLN A 358 16.69 8.04 11.56
C GLN A 358 16.03 7.98 12.95
N PHE A 359 15.55 6.79 13.35
CA PHE A 359 14.88 6.56 14.64
C PHE A 359 15.71 5.69 15.60
N GLY A 360 16.87 5.19 15.17
CA GLY A 360 17.68 4.23 15.93
C GLY A 360 16.92 2.93 16.22
N ILE A 361 16.11 2.45 15.27
CA ILE A 361 15.30 1.23 15.41
C ILE A 361 16.04 0.07 14.75
N ASP A 362 16.20 -1.04 15.47
CA ASP A 362 16.77 -2.26 14.88
C ASP A 362 15.85 -2.86 13.80
N PRO A 363 16.39 -3.54 12.78
CA PRO A 363 15.58 -4.29 11.81
C PRO A 363 14.67 -5.30 12.51
N GLU A 364 13.45 -5.50 11.98
CA GLU A 364 12.60 -6.59 12.45
C GLU A 364 13.25 -7.95 12.13
N PRO A 365 13.02 -9.00 12.94
CA PRO A 365 13.64 -10.31 12.73
C PRO A 365 13.28 -10.89 11.35
N SER A 366 14.27 -11.49 10.68
CA SER A 366 14.04 -12.23 9.44
C SER A 366 13.21 -13.49 9.72
N TRP A 367 12.31 -13.83 8.79
CA TRP A 367 11.58 -15.10 8.79
C TRP A 367 12.22 -16.03 7.76
N GLU A 368 12.80 -17.13 8.22
CA GLU A 368 13.30 -18.20 7.36
C GLU A 368 12.13 -19.13 6.98
N LEU A 369 12.04 -19.53 5.72
CA LEU A 369 10.97 -20.43 5.24
C LEU A 369 11.23 -21.90 5.60
N ASP A 370 12.46 -22.23 6.01
CA ASP A 370 12.87 -23.59 6.31
C ASP A 370 12.14 -24.10 7.57
N GLY A 371 11.12 -24.91 7.34
CA GLY A 371 10.32 -25.55 8.38
C GLY A 371 9.00 -24.86 8.73
N HIS A 372 8.69 -23.69 8.13
CA HIS A 372 7.46 -22.96 8.42
C HIS A 372 6.38 -23.16 7.33
N ASN A 373 5.15 -23.42 7.78
CA ASN A 373 4.00 -23.47 6.89
C ASN A 373 3.70 -22.05 6.37
N LEU A 374 3.61 -21.85 5.04
CA LEU A 374 3.23 -20.56 4.42
C LEU A 374 1.91 -20.00 5.00
N LYS A 375 1.05 -20.87 5.53
CA LYS A 375 -0.23 -20.52 6.18
C LYS A 375 -0.05 -19.87 7.56
N GLU A 376 1.14 -19.97 8.16
CA GLU A 376 1.49 -19.42 9.47
C GLU A 376 2.33 -18.14 9.38
N VAL A 377 2.89 -17.84 8.19
CA VAL A 377 3.64 -16.61 7.96
C VAL A 377 2.68 -15.42 8.01
N PRO A 378 2.92 -14.42 8.88
CA PRO A 378 2.13 -13.20 8.88
C PRO A 378 2.10 -12.58 7.47
N PRO A 379 0.94 -12.20 6.94
CA PRO A 379 0.80 -11.47 5.67
C PRO A 379 1.83 -10.36 5.44
N SER A 380 2.10 -9.58 6.48
CA SER A 380 3.09 -8.51 6.52
C SER A 380 4.55 -8.97 6.28
N ARG A 381 4.85 -10.26 6.48
CA ARG A 381 6.19 -10.85 6.35
C ARG A 381 6.42 -11.52 4.99
N LEU A 382 5.38 -11.74 4.19
CA LEU A 382 5.47 -12.37 2.87
C LEU A 382 6.48 -11.70 1.91
N PRO A 383 6.62 -10.35 1.88
CA PRO A 383 7.65 -9.68 1.09
C PRO A 383 9.10 -10.02 1.47
N TYR A 384 9.34 -10.53 2.68
CA TYR A 384 10.67 -10.78 3.23
C TYR A 384 11.09 -12.24 3.24
N LEU A 385 10.18 -13.15 2.88
CA LEU A 385 10.50 -14.57 2.82
C LEU A 385 11.66 -14.81 1.85
N ARG A 386 12.82 -15.22 2.39
CA ARG A 386 13.95 -15.61 1.54
C ARG A 386 13.67 -17.00 1.00
N LEU A 387 13.77 -17.14 -0.33
CA LEU A 387 13.78 -18.43 -1.01
C LEU A 387 15.26 -18.74 -1.17
N ASP A 388 15.82 -19.46 -0.21
CA ASP A 388 17.21 -19.94 -0.30
C ASP A 388 17.27 -21.19 -1.19
#